data_AF-A0A2V7H9Z3-F1
#
_entry.id   AF-A0A2V7H9Z3-F1
#
_cell.length_a   1.000
_cell.length_b   1.000
_cell.length_c   1.000
_cell.angle_alpha   90.00
_cell.angle_beta   90.00
_cell.angle_gamma   90.00
#
_symmetry.space_group_name_H-M   'P 1'
#
loop_
_entity.id
_entity.type
_entity.pdbx_description
1 polymer ?
#
loop_
_entity_poly.entity_id
_entity_poly.type
_entity_poly.pdbx_seq_one_letter_code
_entity_poly.pdbx_strand_id
1 'polypeptide(L)'
;MRQRRPLPHVDRRRAPLSLRLRGRQRQAAHVEAVERRVGYRPLEARGPPVHLQQEVDRQRAAAVHVRRLAARLCPKPRILFVGINPSLTSARVGHHFAGPGNPFYRLLHAAGFVPEPITFIDDVRLPAFRLALTNIAERATREAAELTADDYARGRKRLARTIALIQPTVVAFVGGTAYRQFFGPSATPGPGPKPERIGDAAVFVVPNPSGRNAAYPGFADKLTWYRRLKRWADRVCKAAGRPARARAMPDRG
;
A
#
# COMPACT_ATOMS: atom_id res chain seq x y z
N MET A 1 57.96 -13.94 -35.31
CA MET A 1 56.97 -12.84 -35.43
C MET A 1 55.77 -13.32 -36.25
N ARG A 2 54.60 -13.52 -35.64
CA ARG A 2 53.35 -13.85 -36.34
C ARG A 2 52.28 -12.82 -35.96
N GLN A 3 51.72 -12.16 -36.98
CA GLN A 3 50.83 -11.01 -36.87
C GLN A 3 49.45 -11.40 -36.31
N ARG A 4 48.91 -10.55 -35.43
CA ARG A 4 47.57 -10.65 -34.84
C ARG A 4 46.51 -10.09 -35.81
N ARG A 5 45.42 -10.83 -36.04
CA ARG A 5 44.20 -10.31 -36.68
C ARG A 5 43.38 -9.46 -35.67
N PRO A 6 42.71 -8.39 -36.09
CA PRO A 6 41.85 -7.61 -35.21
C PRO A 6 40.44 -8.23 -35.08
N LEU A 7 39.87 -8.13 -33.87
CA LEU A 7 38.47 -8.48 -33.57
C LEU A 7 37.55 -7.30 -33.95
N PRO A 8 36.30 -7.54 -34.38
CA PRO A 8 35.38 -6.47 -34.72
C PRO A 8 34.75 -5.84 -33.46
N HIS A 9 34.52 -4.54 -33.56
CA HIS A 9 33.82 -3.69 -32.60
C HIS A 9 32.38 -4.18 -32.38
N VAL A 10 32.00 -4.48 -31.13
CA VAL A 10 30.60 -4.73 -30.74
C VAL A 10 29.96 -3.42 -30.31
N ASP A 11 29.03 -2.93 -31.11
CA ASP A 11 28.17 -1.78 -30.84
C ASP A 11 27.22 -2.08 -29.66
N ARG A 12 27.35 -1.32 -28.56
CA ARG A 12 26.45 -1.39 -27.39
C ARG A 12 25.33 -0.38 -27.55
N ARG A 13 24.33 -0.68 -28.40
CA ARG A 13 23.04 0.04 -28.37
C ARG A 13 21.84 -0.91 -28.51
N ARG A 14 20.96 -0.83 -27.48
CA ARG A 14 19.54 -1.20 -27.43
C ARG A 14 19.18 -2.70 -27.54
N ALA A 15 18.87 -3.30 -26.39
CA ALA A 15 18.03 -4.49 -26.33
C ALA A 15 16.64 -4.17 -26.93
N PRO A 16 16.09 -5.03 -27.81
CA PRO A 16 14.83 -4.75 -28.50
C PRO A 16 13.62 -4.80 -27.54
N LEU A 17 12.67 -3.88 -27.76
CA LEU A 17 11.39 -3.73 -27.05
C LEU A 17 10.57 -5.05 -26.97
N SER A 18 10.84 -6.01 -27.86
CA SER A 18 10.13 -7.29 -27.97
C SER A 18 10.40 -8.26 -26.81
N LEU A 19 11.51 -8.14 -26.07
CA LEU A 19 11.80 -8.96 -24.89
C LEU A 19 11.08 -8.44 -23.62
N ARG A 20 10.87 -7.12 -23.50
CA ARG A 20 10.13 -6.52 -22.37
C ARG A 20 8.62 -6.76 -22.45
N LEU A 21 8.07 -6.84 -23.67
CA LEU A 21 6.65 -7.16 -23.90
C LEU A 21 6.33 -8.62 -23.56
N ARG A 22 7.21 -9.57 -23.91
CA ARG A 22 7.03 -10.99 -23.59
C ARG A 22 7.06 -11.27 -22.08
N GLY A 23 7.92 -10.58 -21.33
CA GLY A 23 7.95 -10.68 -19.86
C GLY A 23 6.67 -10.17 -19.20
N ARG A 24 6.09 -9.07 -19.71
CA ARG A 24 4.80 -8.52 -19.23
C ARG A 24 3.62 -9.42 -19.57
N GLN A 25 3.59 -10.02 -20.75
CA GLN A 25 2.54 -10.96 -21.16
C GLN A 25 2.58 -12.25 -20.34
N ARG A 26 3.76 -12.81 -20.06
CA ARG A 26 3.90 -14.00 -19.20
C ARG A 26 3.47 -13.74 -17.75
N GLN A 27 3.69 -12.53 -17.24
CA GLN A 27 3.32 -12.16 -15.86
C GLN A 27 1.83 -11.82 -15.74
N ALA A 28 1.22 -11.21 -16.76
CA ALA A 28 -0.23 -11.06 -16.86
C ALA A 28 -0.93 -12.42 -16.96
N ALA A 29 -0.40 -13.34 -17.79
CA ALA A 29 -0.92 -14.70 -17.92
C ALA A 29 -0.80 -15.50 -16.61
N HIS A 30 0.23 -15.25 -15.79
CA HIS A 30 0.37 -15.90 -14.49
C HIS A 30 -0.64 -15.37 -13.45
N VAL A 31 -0.90 -14.05 -13.43
CA VAL A 31 -1.94 -13.45 -12.58
C VAL A 31 -3.32 -13.95 -12.99
N GLU A 32 -3.60 -13.99 -14.29
CA GLU A 32 -4.87 -14.47 -14.84
C GLU A 32 -5.05 -15.99 -14.62
N ALA A 33 -3.97 -16.77 -14.61
CA ALA A 33 -3.99 -18.19 -14.26
C ALA A 33 -4.26 -18.43 -12.76
N VAL A 34 -3.76 -17.56 -11.88
CA VAL A 34 -4.09 -17.58 -10.45
C VAL A 34 -5.56 -17.18 -10.23
N GLU A 35 -6.07 -16.18 -10.95
CA GLU A 35 -7.48 -15.77 -10.91
C GLU A 35 -8.42 -16.90 -11.41
N ARG A 36 -8.02 -17.65 -12.44
CA ARG A 36 -8.76 -18.83 -12.93
C ARG A 36 -8.74 -20.00 -11.94
N ARG A 37 -7.63 -20.24 -11.22
CA ARG A 37 -7.54 -21.28 -10.18
C ARG A 37 -8.44 -21.00 -8.97
N VAL A 38 -8.79 -19.73 -8.73
CA VAL A 38 -9.65 -19.29 -7.63
C VAL A 38 -11.16 -19.31 -8.00
N GLY A 39 -11.52 -19.83 -9.17
CA GLY A 39 -12.89 -20.26 -9.46
C GLY A 39 -13.91 -19.13 -9.64
N TYR A 40 -13.61 -18.12 -10.46
CA TYR A 40 -14.64 -17.21 -10.95
C TYR A 40 -15.27 -17.79 -12.24
N ARG A 41 -16.51 -18.27 -12.17
CA ARG A 41 -17.35 -18.54 -13.35
C ARG A 41 -18.44 -17.47 -13.45
N PRO A 42 -18.68 -16.88 -14.64
CA PRO A 42 -19.92 -16.16 -14.90
C PRO A 42 -21.07 -17.18 -14.93
N LEU A 43 -22.08 -16.99 -14.09
CA LEU A 43 -23.31 -17.78 -14.12
C LEU A 43 -24.27 -17.15 -15.13
N GLU A 44 -24.53 -17.85 -16.23
CA GLU A 44 -25.71 -17.60 -17.07
C GLU A 44 -26.95 -18.31 -16.48
N ALA A 45 -28.07 -17.60 -16.61
CA ALA A 45 -29.43 -17.80 -16.09
C ALA A 45 -29.95 -19.22 -15.77
N ARG A 46 -30.46 -19.40 -14.54
CA ARG A 46 -31.90 -19.46 -14.17
C ARG A 46 -32.00 -19.76 -12.66
N GLY A 47 -32.37 -18.76 -11.86
CA GLY A 47 -32.40 -18.84 -10.40
C GLY A 47 -33.41 -17.88 -9.78
N PRO A 48 -33.70 -18.02 -8.47
CA PRO A 48 -34.72 -17.23 -7.74
C PRO A 48 -34.45 -15.72 -7.88
N PRO A 49 -35.47 -14.85 -7.67
CA PRO A 49 -35.37 -13.42 -7.95
C PRO A 49 -34.10 -12.85 -7.32
N VAL A 50 -33.28 -12.20 -8.17
CA VAL A 50 -31.94 -11.67 -7.85
C VAL A 50 -31.91 -10.91 -6.53
N HIS A 51 -33.00 -10.25 -6.16
CA HIS A 51 -33.17 -9.51 -4.91
C HIS A 51 -33.11 -10.41 -3.65
N LEU A 52 -33.71 -11.61 -3.68
CA LEU A 52 -33.70 -12.54 -2.55
C LEU A 52 -32.31 -13.19 -2.40
N GLN A 53 -31.67 -13.53 -3.52
CA GLN A 53 -30.31 -14.07 -3.52
C GLN A 53 -29.30 -13.02 -3.02
N GLN A 54 -29.46 -11.76 -3.44
CA GLN A 54 -28.66 -10.64 -2.93
C GLN A 54 -28.88 -10.39 -1.44
N GLU A 55 -30.11 -10.53 -0.94
CA GLU A 55 -30.42 -10.36 0.48
C GLU A 55 -29.87 -11.53 1.31
N VAL A 56 -29.97 -12.76 0.81
CA VAL A 56 -29.36 -13.95 1.43
C VAL A 56 -27.83 -13.86 1.41
N ASP A 57 -27.23 -13.36 0.33
CA ASP A 57 -25.79 -13.12 0.24
C ASP A 57 -25.35 -11.96 1.16
N ARG A 58 -26.16 -10.92 1.33
CA ARG A 58 -25.95 -9.86 2.34
C ARG A 58 -26.00 -10.45 3.75
N GLN A 59 -27.00 -11.26 4.06
CA GLN A 59 -27.17 -11.89 5.36
C GLN A 59 -26.04 -12.90 5.64
N ARG A 60 -25.60 -13.67 4.63
CA ARG A 60 -24.43 -14.56 4.72
C ARG A 60 -23.12 -13.78 4.88
N ALA A 61 -22.93 -12.68 4.15
CA ALA A 61 -21.77 -11.80 4.31
C ALA A 61 -21.73 -11.10 5.68
N ALA A 62 -22.90 -10.78 6.25
CA ALA A 62 -23.03 -10.27 7.60
C ALA A 62 -22.84 -11.35 8.68
N ALA A 63 -23.20 -12.60 8.39
CA ALA A 63 -23.08 -13.75 9.31
C ALA A 63 -21.71 -14.43 9.31
N VAL A 64 -20.86 -14.19 8.29
CA VAL A 64 -19.44 -14.53 8.41
C VAL A 64 -18.89 -13.68 9.54
N HIS A 65 -18.45 -14.32 10.63
CA HIS A 65 -17.60 -13.70 11.63
C HIS A 65 -16.34 -13.20 10.91
N VAL A 66 -16.39 -11.98 10.38
CA VAL A 66 -15.29 -11.40 9.62
C VAL A 66 -14.19 -11.15 10.63
N ARG A 67 -13.26 -12.11 10.73
CA ARG A 67 -12.07 -12.02 11.56
C ARG A 67 -11.42 -10.67 11.29
N ARG A 68 -11.07 -9.96 12.36
CA ARG A 68 -10.30 -8.72 12.24
C ARG A 68 -9.04 -9.02 11.44
N LEU A 69 -8.81 -8.24 10.39
CA LEU A 69 -7.64 -8.40 9.56
C LEU A 69 -6.40 -7.98 10.35
N ALA A 70 -5.51 -8.94 10.62
CA ALA A 70 -4.29 -8.70 11.38
C ALA A 70 -3.37 -7.69 10.66
N ALA A 71 -2.82 -6.74 11.41
CA ALA A 71 -1.82 -5.81 10.89
C ALA A 71 -0.51 -6.55 10.56
N ARG A 72 0.27 -6.00 9.64
CA ARG A 72 1.63 -6.45 9.32
C ARG A 72 2.60 -5.49 9.98
N LEU A 73 3.05 -5.80 11.18
CA LEU A 73 3.86 -4.90 12.00
C LEU A 73 5.28 -5.44 12.15
N CYS A 74 6.25 -4.53 12.27
CA CYS A 74 7.61 -4.82 12.70
C CYS A 74 8.13 -3.62 13.49
N PRO A 75 9.14 -3.80 14.35
CA PRO A 75 9.74 -2.70 15.10
C PRO A 75 10.53 -1.76 14.18
N LYS A 76 10.48 -0.47 14.47
CA LYS A 76 11.18 0.62 13.76
C LYS A 76 11.08 0.51 12.24
N PRO A 77 9.87 0.34 11.67
CA PRO A 77 9.70 0.23 10.24
C PRO A 77 10.09 1.55 9.59
N ARG A 78 10.65 1.46 8.38
CA ARG A 78 10.94 2.63 7.56
C ARG A 78 9.65 3.40 7.26
N ILE A 79 8.58 2.67 6.95
CA ILE A 79 7.26 3.23 6.65
C ILE A 79 6.18 2.33 7.24
N LEU A 80 5.24 2.91 7.97
CA LEU A 80 3.92 2.32 8.27
C LEU A 80 2.89 2.87 7.30
N PHE A 81 2.32 2.01 6.46
CA PHE A 81 1.18 2.36 5.62
C PHE A 81 -0.13 2.18 6.40
N VAL A 82 -1.02 3.16 6.32
CA VAL A 82 -2.31 3.18 7.03
C VAL A 82 -3.45 3.34 6.03
N GLY A 83 -4.21 2.27 5.81
CA GLY A 83 -5.46 2.29 5.04
C GLY A 83 -6.65 2.77 5.87
N ILE A 84 -7.84 2.82 5.24
CA ILE A 84 -9.08 3.21 5.93
C ILE A 84 -9.57 2.05 6.80
N ASN A 85 -9.96 0.95 6.15
CA ASN A 85 -10.44 -0.28 6.77
C ASN A 85 -10.33 -1.44 5.77
N PRO A 86 -10.42 -2.70 6.23
CA PRO A 86 -10.49 -3.83 5.33
C PRO A 86 -11.75 -3.79 4.45
N SER A 87 -11.62 -4.13 3.18
CA SER A 87 -12.79 -4.54 2.39
C SER A 87 -13.26 -5.91 2.85
N LEU A 88 -14.51 -6.28 2.52
CA LEU A 88 -15.03 -7.64 2.75
C LEU A 88 -14.10 -8.71 2.15
N THR A 89 -13.55 -8.47 0.95
CA THR A 89 -12.58 -9.37 0.31
C THR A 89 -11.31 -9.51 1.14
N SER A 90 -10.67 -8.39 1.51
CA SER A 90 -9.44 -8.40 2.31
C SER A 90 -9.62 -9.12 3.63
N ALA A 91 -10.77 -8.92 4.27
CA ALA A 91 -11.05 -9.55 5.54
C ALA A 91 -11.37 -11.05 5.41
N ARG A 92 -12.07 -11.46 4.33
CA ARG A 92 -12.32 -12.88 4.03
C ARG A 92 -11.05 -13.66 3.74
N VAL A 93 -10.13 -13.08 2.97
CA VAL A 93 -8.87 -13.77 2.58
C VAL A 93 -7.74 -13.56 3.58
N GLY A 94 -7.91 -12.68 4.57
CA GLY A 94 -6.89 -12.43 5.59
C GLY A 94 -5.68 -11.63 5.12
N HIS A 95 -5.80 -10.90 4.00
CA HIS A 95 -4.72 -10.09 3.42
C HIS A 95 -5.20 -8.68 3.08
N HIS A 96 -4.31 -7.70 3.26
CA HIS A 96 -4.61 -6.30 2.99
C HIS A 96 -4.72 -6.03 1.49
N PHE A 97 -5.51 -5.01 1.12
CA PHE A 97 -5.68 -4.55 -0.28
C PHE A 97 -5.98 -5.67 -1.30
N ALA A 98 -6.65 -6.75 -0.90
CA ALA A 98 -6.95 -7.90 -1.76
C ALA A 98 -8.19 -7.72 -2.66
N GLY A 99 -8.71 -6.49 -2.77
CA GLY A 99 -9.84 -6.20 -3.66
C GLY A 99 -9.46 -6.38 -5.13
N PRO A 100 -10.39 -6.84 -5.99
CA PRO A 100 -10.13 -7.01 -7.42
C PRO A 100 -9.55 -5.75 -8.06
N GLY A 101 -8.49 -5.91 -8.84
CA GLY A 101 -7.82 -4.81 -9.55
C GLY A 101 -7.07 -3.80 -8.67
N ASN A 102 -7.03 -3.96 -7.34
CA ASN A 102 -6.34 -3.02 -6.46
C ASN A 102 -4.82 -2.98 -6.77
N PRO A 103 -4.27 -1.83 -7.18
CA PRO A 103 -2.89 -1.73 -7.64
C PRO A 103 -1.87 -1.56 -6.50
N PHE A 104 -2.25 -1.60 -5.22
CA PHE A 104 -1.36 -1.27 -4.10
C PHE A 104 0.01 -1.97 -4.18
N TYR A 105 0.04 -3.29 -4.29
CA TYR A 105 1.30 -4.05 -4.34
C TYR A 105 2.08 -3.81 -5.65
N ARG A 106 1.39 -3.63 -6.77
CA ARG A 106 2.01 -3.21 -8.04
C ARG A 106 2.65 -1.82 -7.92
N LEU A 107 2.02 -0.90 -7.20
CA LEU A 107 2.56 0.44 -6.91
C LEU A 107 3.78 0.34 -5.98
N LEU A 108 3.77 -0.53 -4.97
CA LEU A 108 4.92 -0.75 -4.10
C LEU A 108 6.14 -1.19 -4.89
N HIS A 109 5.99 -2.23 -5.73
CA HIS A 109 7.07 -2.72 -6.58
C HIS A 109 7.52 -1.66 -7.60
N ALA A 110 6.59 -1.07 -8.36
CA ALA A 110 6.93 -0.09 -9.40
C ALA A 110 7.56 1.22 -8.88
N ALA A 111 7.30 1.56 -7.60
CA ALA A 111 7.95 2.67 -6.93
C ALA A 111 9.30 2.29 -6.28
N GLY A 112 9.63 1.00 -6.23
CA GLY A 112 10.89 0.47 -5.70
C GLY A 112 10.90 0.26 -4.18
N PHE A 113 9.73 0.10 -3.54
CA PHE A 113 9.68 -0.22 -2.10
C PHE A 113 10.08 -1.65 -1.80
N VAL A 114 9.83 -2.56 -2.75
CA VAL A 114 10.18 -3.99 -2.71
C VAL A 114 10.95 -4.35 -3.97
N PRO A 115 11.91 -5.29 -3.90
CA PRO A 115 12.83 -5.58 -5.01
C PRO A 115 12.18 -6.36 -6.16
N GLU A 116 11.05 -7.01 -5.89
CA GLU A 116 10.38 -7.90 -6.82
C GLU A 116 8.86 -7.70 -6.78
N PRO A 117 8.14 -8.10 -7.85
CA PRO A 117 6.69 -8.11 -7.86
C PRO A 117 6.13 -9.00 -6.75
N ILE A 118 5.22 -8.44 -5.96
CA ILE A 118 4.49 -9.15 -4.90
C ILE A 118 2.98 -8.93 -5.07
N THR A 119 2.18 -9.80 -4.45
CA THR A 119 0.72 -9.73 -4.43
C THR A 119 0.19 -9.49 -3.02
N PHE A 120 -1.14 -9.49 -2.82
CA PHE A 120 -1.71 -9.39 -1.48
C PHE A 120 -1.35 -10.60 -0.59
N ILE A 121 -1.14 -11.79 -1.17
CA ILE A 121 -0.78 -13.00 -0.44
C ILE A 121 0.60 -12.82 0.24
N ASP A 122 1.47 -12.04 -0.39
CA ASP A 122 2.82 -11.74 0.09
C ASP A 122 2.88 -10.65 1.17
N ASP A 123 1.75 -10.09 1.62
CA ASP A 123 1.74 -8.96 2.55
C ASP A 123 2.44 -9.26 3.90
N VAL A 124 2.49 -10.53 4.29
CA VAL A 124 3.23 -11.05 5.44
C VAL A 124 4.74 -10.87 5.33
N ARG A 125 5.27 -10.64 4.12
CA ARG A 125 6.68 -10.41 3.84
C ARG A 125 7.09 -8.94 3.96
N LEU A 126 6.13 -8.00 4.00
CA LEU A 126 6.40 -6.56 4.12
C LEU A 126 7.34 -6.19 5.28
N PRO A 127 7.19 -6.79 6.48
CA PRO A 127 8.14 -6.62 7.59
C PRO A 127 9.62 -6.80 7.21
N ALA A 128 9.95 -7.78 6.37
CA ALA A 128 11.33 -8.04 5.95
C ALA A 128 11.92 -6.89 5.11
N PHE A 129 11.07 -6.08 4.46
CA PHE A 129 11.46 -4.88 3.74
C PHE A 129 11.42 -3.61 4.60
N ARG A 130 11.29 -3.75 5.93
CA ARG A 130 11.05 -2.67 6.90
C ARG A 130 9.80 -1.85 6.56
N LEU A 131 8.77 -2.50 6.03
CA LEU A 131 7.47 -1.89 5.76
C LEU A 131 6.43 -2.52 6.68
N ALA A 132 5.57 -1.67 7.25
CA ALA A 132 4.44 -2.11 8.06
C ALA A 132 3.12 -1.67 7.40
N LEU A 133 2.04 -2.37 7.72
CA LEU A 133 0.72 -2.17 7.12
C LEU A 133 -0.40 -2.35 8.16
N THR A 134 -1.29 -1.39 8.25
CA THR A 134 -2.50 -1.45 9.10
C THR A 134 -3.61 -0.58 8.52
N ASN A 135 -4.75 -0.54 9.20
CA ASN A 135 -5.86 0.35 8.89
C ASN A 135 -6.20 1.23 10.10
N ILE A 136 -6.83 2.39 9.88
CA ILE A 136 -7.34 3.21 10.99
C ILE A 136 -8.55 2.55 11.64
N ALA A 137 -9.53 2.05 10.87
CA ALA A 137 -10.67 1.30 11.39
C ALA A 137 -10.47 -0.22 11.22
N GLU A 138 -10.92 -1.00 12.21
CA GLU A 138 -10.79 -2.46 12.23
C GLU A 138 -11.95 -3.17 11.51
N ARG A 139 -13.15 -2.57 11.55
CA ARG A 139 -14.36 -3.19 11.00
C ARG A 139 -14.29 -3.25 9.48
N ALA A 140 -14.44 -4.45 8.94
CA ALA A 140 -14.53 -4.64 7.51
C ALA A 140 -15.88 -4.12 7.00
N THR A 141 -15.87 -3.45 5.85
CA THR A 141 -17.09 -2.96 5.19
C THR A 141 -16.99 -3.16 3.68
N ARG A 142 -18.12 -3.05 2.98
CA ARG A 142 -18.13 -3.03 1.50
C ARG A 142 -17.62 -1.67 1.01
N GLU A 143 -17.96 -0.60 1.72
CA GLU A 143 -17.54 0.77 1.44
C GLU A 143 -17.17 1.53 2.71
N ALA A 144 -16.21 2.46 2.57
CA ALA A 144 -15.74 3.27 3.69
C ALA A 144 -16.83 4.18 4.29
N ALA A 145 -17.88 4.49 3.53
CA ALA A 145 -19.02 5.29 3.98
C ALA A 145 -19.87 4.58 5.06
N GLU A 146 -19.76 3.26 5.18
CA GLU A 146 -20.47 2.48 6.21
C GLU A 146 -19.81 2.58 7.60
N LEU A 147 -18.60 3.17 7.70
CA LEU A 147 -17.90 3.33 8.98
C LEU A 147 -18.53 4.44 9.81
N THR A 148 -18.66 4.20 11.11
CA THR A 148 -19.24 5.17 12.04
C THR A 148 -18.16 6.05 12.69
N ALA A 149 -18.57 7.14 13.33
CA ALA A 149 -17.68 7.96 14.15
C ALA A 149 -16.94 7.13 15.23
N ASP A 150 -17.63 6.16 15.83
CA ASP A 150 -17.08 5.27 16.84
C ASP A 150 -16.00 4.34 16.30
N ASP A 151 -16.14 3.84 15.07
CA ASP A 151 -15.11 3.03 14.43
C ASP A 151 -13.80 3.82 14.29
N TYR A 152 -13.89 5.09 13.90
CA TYR A 152 -12.73 5.97 13.81
C TYR A 152 -12.22 6.41 15.19
N ALA A 153 -13.09 6.64 16.17
CA ALA A 153 -12.69 7.02 17.52
C ALA A 153 -11.87 5.91 18.20
N ARG A 154 -12.35 4.66 18.14
CA ARG A 154 -11.60 3.48 18.60
C ARG A 154 -10.32 3.28 17.78
N GLY A 155 -10.47 3.42 16.46
CA GLY A 155 -9.39 3.28 15.49
C GLY A 155 -8.19 4.20 15.75
N ARG A 156 -8.45 5.49 15.98
CA ARG A 156 -7.43 6.49 16.32
C ARG A 156 -6.65 6.12 17.57
N LYS A 157 -7.35 5.77 18.66
CA LYS A 157 -6.72 5.39 19.93
C LYS A 157 -5.81 4.17 19.75
N ARG A 158 -6.29 3.13 19.05
CA ARG A 158 -5.50 1.94 18.73
C ARG A 158 -4.28 2.28 17.87
N LEU A 159 -4.49 3.01 16.79
CA LEU A 159 -3.42 3.37 15.85
C LEU A 159 -2.34 4.23 16.51
N ALA A 160 -2.70 5.19 17.34
CA ALA A 160 -1.74 6.01 18.09
C ALA A 160 -0.87 5.15 19.02
N ARG A 161 -1.47 4.20 19.75
CA ARG A 161 -0.73 3.24 20.60
C ARG A 161 0.19 2.35 19.76
N THR A 162 -0.29 1.84 18.63
CA THR A 162 0.54 1.03 17.71
C THR A 162 1.73 1.82 17.18
N ILE A 163 1.53 3.07 16.77
CA ILE A 163 2.60 3.94 16.27
C ILE A 163 3.64 4.23 17.38
N ALA A 164 3.18 4.52 18.60
CA ALA A 164 4.07 4.72 19.74
C ALA A 164 4.91 3.47 20.04
N LEU A 165 4.31 2.27 19.96
CA LEU A 165 4.99 1.01 20.22
C LEU A 165 6.03 0.65 19.16
N ILE A 166 5.67 0.74 17.88
CA ILE A 166 6.54 0.26 16.79
C ILE A 166 7.49 1.34 16.26
N GLN A 167 7.27 2.61 16.62
CA GLN A 167 8.12 3.76 16.29
C GLN A 167 8.51 3.84 14.79
N PRO A 168 7.54 3.96 13.87
CA PRO A 168 7.83 4.11 12.46
C PRO A 168 8.58 5.42 12.17
N THR A 169 9.49 5.43 11.20
CA THR A 169 10.11 6.69 10.76
C THR A 169 9.13 7.56 9.98
N VAL A 170 8.26 6.94 9.18
CA VAL A 170 7.22 7.60 8.40
C VAL A 170 5.89 6.88 8.57
N VAL A 171 4.82 7.65 8.77
CA VAL A 171 3.44 7.18 8.65
C VAL A 171 2.87 7.67 7.32
N ALA A 172 2.55 6.73 6.43
CA ALA A 172 1.98 6.99 5.12
C ALA A 172 0.49 6.63 5.10
N PHE A 173 -0.39 7.63 5.14
CA PHE A 173 -1.82 7.43 4.99
C PHE A 173 -2.16 7.15 3.52
N VAL A 174 -2.85 6.03 3.29
CA VAL A 174 -3.27 5.55 1.99
C VAL A 174 -4.64 6.13 1.67
N GLY A 175 -4.64 7.37 1.16
CA GLY A 175 -5.82 8.19 0.90
C GLY A 175 -6.05 9.27 1.95
N GLY A 176 -6.64 10.39 1.53
CA GLY A 176 -6.91 11.53 2.41
C GLY A 176 -7.96 11.26 3.50
N THR A 177 -8.84 10.27 3.31
CA THR A 177 -9.87 9.93 4.32
C THR A 177 -9.24 9.42 5.60
N ALA A 178 -8.33 8.45 5.55
CA ALA A 178 -7.68 7.91 6.74
C ALA A 178 -6.89 9.00 7.49
N TYR A 179 -6.23 9.89 6.73
CA TYR A 179 -5.56 11.06 7.29
C TYR A 179 -6.54 11.97 8.04
N ARG A 180 -7.63 12.40 7.38
CA ARG A 180 -8.60 13.32 7.99
C ARG A 180 -9.30 12.71 9.19
N GLN A 181 -9.53 11.41 9.17
CA GLN A 181 -10.11 10.69 10.30
C GLN A 181 -9.15 10.57 11.47
N PHE A 182 -7.83 10.73 11.24
CA PHE A 182 -6.83 10.78 12.30
C PHE A 182 -6.62 12.21 12.85
N PHE A 183 -6.33 13.17 11.97
CA PHE A 183 -5.91 14.53 12.31
C PHE A 183 -7.03 15.59 12.26
N GLY A 184 -8.13 15.32 11.55
CA GLY A 184 -9.11 16.34 11.17
C GLY A 184 -8.80 17.00 9.82
N PRO A 185 -9.38 18.17 9.53
CA PRO A 185 -9.13 18.92 8.29
C PRO A 185 -7.63 19.20 8.08
N SER A 186 -7.18 19.18 6.82
CA SER A 186 -5.79 19.45 6.47
C SER A 186 -5.64 20.89 5.96
N ALA A 187 -4.65 21.62 6.48
CA ALA A 187 -4.21 22.89 5.89
C ALA A 187 -3.55 22.70 4.51
N THR A 188 -3.04 21.49 4.21
CA THR A 188 -2.51 21.12 2.89
C THR A 188 -3.34 19.99 2.29
N PRO A 189 -4.34 20.29 1.44
CA PRO A 189 -5.16 19.26 0.81
C PRO A 189 -4.34 18.32 -0.10
N GLY A 190 -4.87 17.12 -0.33
CA GLY A 190 -4.31 16.16 -1.28
C GLY A 190 -3.04 15.42 -0.82
N PRO A 191 -2.42 14.63 -1.71
CA PRO A 191 -1.23 13.85 -1.43
C PRO A 191 0.02 14.71 -1.20
N GLY A 192 1.00 14.16 -0.51
CA GLY A 192 2.27 14.82 -0.20
C GLY A 192 2.64 14.71 1.28
N PRO A 193 3.81 15.28 1.65
CA PRO A 193 4.19 15.40 3.05
C PRO A 193 3.19 16.30 3.78
N LYS A 194 3.06 16.07 5.09
CA LYS A 194 2.19 16.83 5.98
C LYS A 194 3.01 17.45 7.11
N PRO A 195 2.67 18.67 7.57
CA PRO A 195 3.40 19.34 8.65
C PRO A 195 3.28 18.60 10.00
N GLU A 196 2.19 17.86 10.18
CA GLU A 196 1.90 17.10 11.39
C GLU A 196 2.85 15.91 11.58
N ARG A 197 3.01 15.51 12.84
CA ARG A 197 3.78 14.33 13.26
C ARG A 197 2.94 13.44 14.17
N ILE A 198 3.31 12.16 14.26
CA ILE A 198 2.75 11.22 15.24
C ILE A 198 3.91 10.67 16.07
N GLY A 199 4.12 11.24 17.27
CA GLY A 199 5.41 11.13 17.95
C GLY A 199 6.52 11.69 17.05
N ASP A 200 7.60 10.95 16.88
CA ASP A 200 8.71 11.35 15.98
C ASP A 200 8.43 11.07 14.50
N ALA A 201 7.39 10.29 14.20
CA ALA A 201 7.11 9.85 12.85
C ALA A 201 6.65 11.02 11.97
N ALA A 202 7.30 11.18 10.81
CA ALA A 202 6.89 12.16 9.81
C ALA A 202 5.67 11.63 9.03
N VAL A 203 4.76 12.52 8.61
CA VAL A 203 3.51 12.13 7.97
C VAL A 203 3.52 12.40 6.47
N PHE A 204 2.97 11.47 5.70
CA PHE A 204 2.77 11.60 4.26
C PHE A 204 1.41 11.03 3.85
N VAL A 205 0.76 11.64 2.85
CA VAL A 205 -0.47 11.11 2.25
C VAL A 205 -0.18 10.68 0.81
N VAL A 206 -0.57 9.47 0.44
CA VAL A 206 -0.61 9.01 -0.96
C VAL A 206 -2.05 8.86 -1.43
N PRO A 207 -2.34 8.87 -2.75
CA PRO A 207 -3.67 8.53 -3.24
C PRO A 207 -4.14 7.16 -2.76
N ASN A 208 -5.44 7.03 -2.52
CA ASN A 208 -6.05 5.71 -2.31
C ASN A 208 -5.89 4.89 -3.62
N PRO A 209 -5.35 3.66 -3.55
CA PRO A 209 -5.10 2.83 -4.74
C PRO A 209 -6.38 2.32 -5.39
N SER A 210 -7.52 2.32 -4.68
CA SER A 210 -8.82 1.87 -5.20
C SER A 210 -9.13 2.43 -6.60
N GLY A 211 -9.66 1.59 -7.48
CA GLY A 211 -10.11 2.00 -8.82
C GLY A 211 -11.24 3.04 -8.78
N ARG A 212 -11.98 3.11 -7.67
CA ARG A 212 -13.06 4.09 -7.45
C ARG A 212 -12.55 5.52 -7.17
N ASN A 213 -11.24 5.71 -7.03
CA ASN A 213 -10.67 7.03 -6.77
C ASN A 213 -10.60 7.87 -8.06
N ALA A 214 -11.69 8.57 -8.38
CA ALA A 214 -11.81 9.39 -9.59
C ALA A 214 -10.78 10.52 -9.69
N ALA A 215 -10.29 11.04 -8.55
CA ALA A 215 -9.25 12.08 -8.53
C ALA A 215 -7.87 11.58 -8.97
N TYR A 216 -7.65 10.26 -8.98
CA TYR A 216 -6.41 9.62 -9.43
C TYR A 216 -6.76 8.39 -10.27
N PRO A 217 -7.28 8.60 -11.50
CA PRO A 217 -7.91 7.53 -12.27
C PRO A 217 -6.89 6.46 -12.69
N GLY A 218 -5.66 6.86 -13.06
CA GLY A 218 -4.66 5.97 -13.60
C GLY A 218 -3.68 5.38 -12.58
N PHE A 219 -3.08 4.25 -12.94
CA PHE A 219 -1.92 3.69 -12.24
C PHE A 219 -0.73 4.67 -12.23
N ALA A 220 -0.49 5.37 -13.34
CA ALA A 220 0.61 6.32 -13.49
C ALA A 220 0.47 7.52 -12.53
N ASP A 221 -0.75 8.04 -12.36
CA ASP A 221 -1.04 9.17 -11.46
C ASP A 221 -0.73 8.80 -10.01
N LYS A 222 -1.18 7.61 -9.62
CA LYS A 222 -0.90 7.04 -8.29
C LYS A 222 0.60 6.80 -8.11
N LEU A 223 1.27 6.22 -9.10
CA LEU A 223 2.70 5.87 -9.04
C LEU A 223 3.60 7.09 -8.82
N THR A 224 3.26 8.25 -9.38
CA THR A 224 3.99 9.50 -9.15
C THR A 224 4.11 9.81 -7.66
N TRP A 225 3.04 9.63 -6.90
CA TRP A 225 3.02 9.90 -5.47
C TRP A 225 3.73 8.83 -4.64
N TYR A 226 3.63 7.56 -5.02
CA TYR A 226 4.38 6.49 -4.36
C TYR A 226 5.89 6.65 -4.56
N ARG A 227 6.33 7.07 -5.75
CA ARG A 227 7.74 7.41 -6.00
C ARG A 227 8.20 8.64 -5.22
N ARG A 228 7.34 9.66 -5.09
CA ARG A 228 7.61 10.85 -4.24
C ARG A 228 7.73 10.46 -2.77
N LEU A 229 6.82 9.63 -2.26
CA LEU A 229 6.89 9.07 -0.91
C LEU A 229 8.22 8.34 -0.70
N LYS A 230 8.62 7.44 -1.61
CA LYS A 230 9.88 6.69 -1.46
C LYS A 230 11.08 7.63 -1.32
N ARG A 231 11.27 8.53 -2.28
CA ARG A 231 12.40 9.48 -2.26
C ARG A 231 12.40 10.37 -1.02
N TRP A 232 11.22 10.80 -0.60
CA TRP A 232 11.08 11.63 0.59
C TRP A 232 11.39 10.84 1.86
N ALA A 233 10.84 9.64 2.01
CA ALA A 233 11.10 8.76 3.14
C ALA A 233 12.58 8.38 3.24
N ASP A 234 13.26 8.10 2.13
CA ASP A 234 14.70 7.83 2.10
C ASP A 234 15.51 9.01 2.70
N ARG A 235 15.12 10.25 2.41
CA ARG A 235 15.75 11.46 2.99
C ARG A 235 15.44 11.61 4.48
N VAL A 236 14.19 11.40 4.90
CA VAL A 236 13.79 11.46 6.32
C VAL A 236 14.54 10.40 7.13
N CYS A 237 14.66 9.17 6.61
CA CYS A 237 15.38 8.09 7.27
C CYS A 237 16.88 8.38 7.38
N LYS A 238 17.48 8.95 6.33
CA LYS A 238 18.89 9.37 6.37
C LYS A 238 19.13 10.48 7.40
N ALA A 239 18.17 11.41 7.57
CA ALA A 239 18.26 12.45 8.58
C ALA A 239 18.09 11.89 10.00
N ALA A 240 17.14 10.98 10.22
CA ALA A 240 16.90 10.34 11.51
C ALA A 240 18.06 9.42 11.95
N GLY A 241 18.82 8.85 11.01
CA GLY A 241 20.01 8.04 11.29
C GLY A 241 21.30 8.83 11.50
N ARG A 242 21.30 10.17 11.35
CA ARG A 242 22.47 10.99 11.69
C ARG A 242 22.48 11.19 13.21
N PRO A 243 23.61 10.96 13.90
CA PRO A 243 23.72 11.34 15.31
C PRO A 243 23.46 12.83 15.42
N ALA A 244 22.69 13.25 16.42
CA ALA A 244 22.49 14.65 16.73
C ALA A 244 23.89 15.26 16.91
N ARG A 245 24.26 16.21 16.05
CA ARG A 245 25.49 16.97 16.26
C ARG A 245 25.39 17.55 17.66
N ALA A 246 26.33 17.21 18.53
CA ALA A 246 26.48 17.85 19.82
C ALA A 246 26.41 19.36 19.56
N ARG A 247 25.39 20.02 20.13
CA ARG A 247 25.36 21.48 20.12
C ARG A 247 26.63 21.90 20.84
N ALA A 248 27.59 22.44 20.11
CA ALA A 248 28.71 23.13 20.71
C ALA A 248 28.10 24.20 21.62
N MET A 249 28.32 24.05 22.92
CA MET A 249 28.08 25.14 23.86
C MET A 249 28.88 26.33 23.36
N PRO A 250 28.30 27.53 23.27
CA PRO A 250 29.09 28.72 23.02
C PRO A 250 30.08 28.86 24.18
N ASP A 251 31.36 28.86 23.81
CA ASP A 251 32.47 29.13 24.71
C ASP A 251 32.22 30.51 25.33
N ARG A 252 32.06 30.55 26.65
CA ARG A 252 32.01 31.83 27.38
C ARG A 252 33.46 32.23 27.64
N GLY A 253 34.02 32.97 26.69
CA GLY A 253 35.20 33.82 26.87
C GLY A 253 34.78 35.27 27.03
#